data_AF-A0A2C5W2K1-F1
#
_entry.id   AF-A0A2C5W2K1-F1
#
_cell.length_a   1.000
_cell.length_b   1.000
_cell.length_c   1.000
_cell.angle_alpha   90.00
_cell.angle_beta   90.00
_cell.angle_gamma   90.00
#
_symmetry.space_group_name_H-M   'P 1'
#
loop_
_entity.id
_entity.type
_entity.pdbx_description
1 polymer ?
#
loop_
_entity_poly.entity_id
_entity_poly.type
_entity_poly.pdbx_seq_one_letter_code
_entity_poly.pdbx_strand_id
1 'polypeptide(L)'
;MFKATPNPPETNPADTSPYESPDSRKLHEAAERALDHYLKPEPPSRNSVDRGMQMFRVAPDINPEAIAIQTYETFSSVSILLLDLADSLEDKPRHLAMAIYQLSEMGLLLAEKTLDSERAIAVG
;
A
#
# COMPACT_ATOMS: atom_id res chain seq x y z
N MET A 1 -68.98 40.46 7.13
CA MET A 1 -67.67 39.78 7.11
C MET A 1 -67.89 38.29 7.11
N PHE A 2 -67.53 37.62 6.02
CA PHE A 2 -67.46 36.15 5.94
C PHE A 2 -65.98 35.79 5.79
N LYS A 3 -65.43 34.98 6.70
CA LYS A 3 -64.11 34.39 6.51
C LYS A 3 -64.25 33.22 5.56
N ALA A 4 -63.67 33.33 4.37
CA ALA A 4 -63.42 32.16 3.53
C ALA A 4 -62.22 31.41 4.14
N THR A 5 -62.48 30.23 4.69
CA THR A 5 -61.41 29.31 5.11
C THR A 5 -60.75 28.76 3.84
N PRO A 6 -59.43 28.90 3.63
CA PRO A 6 -58.77 28.30 2.48
C PRO A 6 -58.76 26.78 2.68
N ASN A 7 -59.24 26.03 1.69
CA ASN A 7 -59.01 24.59 1.66
C ASN A 7 -57.50 24.31 1.52
N PRO A 8 -56.97 23.25 2.14
CA PRO A 8 -55.59 22.84 1.92
C PRO A 8 -55.40 22.40 0.46
N PRO A 9 -54.23 22.64 -0.15
CA PRO A 9 -53.97 22.22 -1.52
C PRO A 9 -54.07 20.71 -1.64
N GLU A 10 -54.73 20.23 -2.70
CA GLU A 10 -54.77 18.83 -3.06
C GLU A 10 -53.34 18.33 -3.28
N THR A 11 -52.81 17.58 -2.32
CA THR A 11 -51.51 16.93 -2.47
C THR A 11 -51.76 15.65 -3.24
N ASN A 12 -51.36 15.63 -4.51
CA ASN A 12 -51.50 14.45 -5.34
C ASN A 12 -50.53 13.39 -4.78
N PRO A 13 -50.98 12.18 -4.40
CA PRO A 13 -50.10 11.18 -3.79
C PRO A 13 -48.93 10.76 -4.70
N ALA A 14 -49.05 11.04 -6.00
CA ALA A 14 -48.00 10.84 -7.00
C ALA A 14 -46.73 11.66 -6.71
N ASP A 15 -46.86 12.89 -6.21
CA ASP A 15 -45.73 13.80 -5.95
C ASP A 15 -44.81 13.35 -4.80
N THR A 16 -45.14 12.25 -4.13
CA THR A 16 -44.34 11.67 -3.05
C THR A 16 -43.77 10.29 -3.36
N SER A 17 -44.00 9.76 -4.57
CA SER A 17 -43.52 8.42 -4.94
C SER A 17 -42.08 8.48 -5.48
N PRO A 18 -41.10 7.80 -4.85
CA PRO A 18 -39.68 7.89 -5.24
C PRO A 18 -39.36 7.36 -6.65
N TYR A 19 -40.32 6.73 -7.33
CA TYR A 19 -40.12 5.97 -8.56
C TYR A 19 -41.04 6.40 -9.71
N GLU A 20 -41.48 7.66 -9.72
CA GLU A 20 -42.41 8.19 -10.72
C GLU A 20 -41.82 8.29 -12.14
N SER A 21 -40.50 8.45 -12.27
CA SER A 21 -39.83 8.58 -13.57
C SER A 21 -38.55 7.74 -13.66
N PRO A 22 -38.09 7.34 -14.86
CA PRO A 22 -36.82 6.62 -15.00
C PRO A 22 -35.61 7.41 -14.48
N ASP A 23 -35.68 8.74 -14.47
CA ASP A 23 -34.64 9.59 -13.89
C ASP A 23 -34.72 9.63 -12.35
N SER A 24 -35.88 9.44 -11.73
CA SER A 24 -35.99 9.35 -10.26
C SER A 24 -35.27 8.12 -9.72
N ARG A 25 -35.28 7.00 -10.46
CA ARG A 25 -34.48 5.81 -10.14
C ARG A 25 -32.97 6.09 -10.19
N LYS A 26 -32.51 6.85 -11.19
CA LYS A 26 -31.09 7.25 -11.29
C LYS A 26 -30.68 8.19 -10.16
N LEU A 27 -31.55 9.14 -9.80
CA LEU A 27 -31.31 10.06 -8.70
C LEU A 27 -31.27 9.32 -7.36
N HIS A 28 -32.18 8.37 -7.14
CA HIS A 28 -32.19 7.51 -5.97
C HIS A 28 -30.92 6.65 -5.88
N GLU A 29 -30.50 6.01 -6.97
CA GLU A 29 -29.26 5.25 -7.04
C GLU A 29 -28.01 6.14 -6.80
N ALA A 30 -28.01 7.36 -7.34
CA ALA A 30 -26.94 8.33 -7.08
C ALA A 30 -26.90 8.76 -5.61
N ALA A 31 -28.06 8.95 -4.97
CA ALA A 31 -28.15 9.27 -3.56
C ALA A 31 -27.66 8.12 -2.67
N GLU A 32 -28.06 6.88 -2.96
CA GLU A 32 -27.55 5.70 -2.25
C GLU A 32 -26.03 5.53 -2.42
N ARG A 33 -25.51 5.75 -3.63
CA ARG A 33 -24.06 5.70 -3.89
C ARG A 33 -23.29 6.80 -3.13
N ALA A 34 -23.85 8.00 -3.06
CA ALA A 34 -23.26 9.10 -2.28
C ALA A 34 -23.28 8.78 -0.77
N LEU A 35 -24.38 8.22 -0.26
CA LEU A 35 -24.48 7.79 1.13
C LEU A 35 -23.51 6.65 1.45
N ASP A 36 -23.43 5.63 0.59
CA ASP A 36 -22.52 4.50 0.78
C ASP A 36 -21.04 4.93 0.78
N HIS A 37 -20.67 5.93 -0.04
CA HIS A 37 -19.32 6.49 -0.04
C HIS A 37 -18.88 7.04 1.32
N TYR A 38 -19.80 7.65 2.09
CA TYR A 38 -19.49 8.23 3.40
C TYR A 38 -19.82 7.31 4.58
N LEU A 39 -20.87 6.49 4.47
CA LEU A 39 -21.38 5.66 5.56
C LEU A 39 -20.82 4.23 5.55
N LYS A 40 -20.31 3.76 4.41
CA LYS A 40 -19.66 2.46 4.25
C LYS A 40 -18.28 2.66 3.62
N PRO A 41 -17.36 3.41 4.25
CA PRO A 41 -16.01 3.52 3.73
C PRO A 41 -15.45 2.11 3.61
N GLU A 42 -15.01 1.74 2.40
CA GLU A 42 -14.23 0.52 2.23
C GLU A 42 -13.06 0.60 3.21
N PRO A 43 -12.88 -0.41 4.08
CA PRO A 43 -11.76 -0.38 4.99
C PRO A 43 -10.49 -0.24 4.15
N PRO A 44 -9.57 0.68 4.51
CA PRO A 44 -8.35 0.86 3.76
C PRO A 44 -7.72 -0.51 3.56
N SER A 45 -7.42 -0.84 2.30
CA SER A 45 -6.82 -2.11 1.90
C SER A 45 -5.86 -2.57 2.99
N ARG A 46 -6.23 -3.65 3.67
CA ARG A 46 -5.45 -4.26 4.72
C ARG A 46 -4.28 -5.01 4.10
N ASN A 47 -3.37 -4.28 3.46
CA ASN A 47 -1.94 -4.59 3.61
C ASN A 47 -1.50 -4.10 4.99
N SER A 48 -2.28 -4.43 6.03
CA SER A 48 -1.96 -4.16 7.42
C SER A 48 -1.28 -5.41 7.96
N VAL A 49 -0.03 -5.62 7.51
CA VAL A 49 0.94 -6.17 8.45
C VAL A 49 1.10 -5.08 9.49
N ASP A 50 0.46 -5.29 10.64
CA ASP A 50 0.61 -4.59 11.89
C ASP A 50 1.52 -3.34 11.86
N ARG A 51 0.90 -2.17 11.64
CA ARG A 51 1.61 -0.88 11.56
C ARG A 51 2.29 -0.49 12.89
N GLY A 52 2.04 -1.25 13.97
CA GLY A 52 2.67 -1.06 15.28
C GLY A 52 4.10 -1.62 15.39
N MET A 53 4.56 -2.47 14.45
CA MET A 53 5.87 -3.13 14.53
C MET A 53 6.84 -2.79 13.39
N GLN A 54 6.44 -1.96 12.42
CA GLN A 54 7.33 -1.59 11.31
C GLN A 54 8.36 -0.54 11.76
N MET A 55 9.54 -1.00 12.17
CA MET A 55 10.65 -0.13 12.59
C MET A 55 11.39 0.52 11.41
N PHE A 56 11.39 -0.14 10.24
CA PHE A 56 12.12 0.33 9.04
C PHE A 56 11.20 0.36 7.82
N ARG A 57 11.42 1.37 6.96
CA ARG A 57 10.72 1.53 5.68
C ARG A 57 11.66 2.20 4.67
N VAL A 58 11.58 1.75 3.42
CA VAL A 58 12.19 2.47 2.28
C VAL A 58 11.24 3.58 1.86
N ALA A 59 11.72 4.82 1.83
CA ALA A 59 10.92 5.96 1.39
C ALA A 59 10.59 5.84 -0.11
N PRO A 60 9.36 6.16 -0.55
CA PRO A 60 8.93 5.94 -1.94
C PRO A 60 9.63 6.87 -2.95
N ASP A 61 10.15 8.00 -2.48
CA ASP A 61 10.79 9.08 -3.24
C ASP A 61 12.31 9.12 -3.06
N ILE A 62 12.89 8.10 -2.46
CA ILE A 62 14.33 8.01 -2.25
C ILE A 62 15.07 7.87 -3.58
N ASN A 63 16.24 8.51 -3.68
CA ASN A 63 17.12 8.36 -4.84
C ASN A 63 17.49 6.87 -5.03
N PRO A 64 17.26 6.26 -6.21
CA PRO A 64 17.63 4.87 -6.47
C PRO A 64 19.13 4.58 -6.26
N GLU A 65 20.00 5.56 -6.51
CA GLU A 65 21.43 5.44 -6.21
C GLU A 65 21.71 5.36 -4.70
N ALA A 66 20.96 6.11 -3.89
CA ALA A 66 21.05 6.02 -2.44
C ALA A 66 20.56 4.66 -1.91
N ILE A 67 19.51 4.08 -2.53
CA ILE A 67 19.09 2.70 -2.22
C ILE A 67 20.22 1.72 -2.53
N ALA A 68 20.87 1.86 -3.70
CA ALA A 68 21.96 0.98 -4.12
C ALA A 68 23.13 1.04 -3.13
N ILE A 69 23.58 2.25 -2.76
CA ILE A 69 24.65 2.46 -1.79
C ILE A 69 24.27 1.85 -0.44
N GLN A 70 23.07 2.14 0.08
CA GLN A 70 22.61 1.59 1.35
C GLN A 70 22.54 0.06 1.32
N THR A 71 22.15 -0.52 0.18
CA THR A 71 22.13 -1.97 -0.02
C THR A 71 23.53 -2.54 0.06
N TYR A 72 24.49 -1.97 -0.66
CA TYR A 72 25.89 -2.39 -0.63
C TYR A 72 26.48 -2.31 0.78
N GLU A 73 26.28 -1.18 1.48
CA GLU A 73 26.74 -0.99 2.86
C GLU A 73 26.12 -2.02 3.82
N THR A 74 24.84 -2.34 3.65
CA THR A 74 24.14 -3.33 4.48
C THR A 74 24.70 -4.73 4.28
N PHE A 75 24.83 -5.18 3.02
CA PHE A 75 25.39 -6.50 2.72
C PHE A 75 26.86 -6.60 3.12
N SER A 76 27.66 -5.56 2.86
CA SER A 76 29.06 -5.50 3.31
C SER A 76 29.17 -5.62 4.83
N SER A 77 28.33 -4.90 5.57
CA SER A 77 28.28 -4.98 7.04
C SER A 77 27.91 -6.39 7.52
N VAL A 78 26.90 -7.02 6.90
CA VAL A 78 26.51 -8.40 7.19
C VAL A 78 27.66 -9.37 6.91
N SER A 79 28.34 -9.23 5.78
CA SER A 79 29.48 -10.06 5.40
C SER A 79 30.62 -9.95 6.42
N ILE A 80 30.98 -8.74 6.85
CA ILE A 80 32.00 -8.53 7.89
C ILE A 80 31.59 -9.20 9.21
N LEU A 81 30.35 -9.01 9.66
CA LEU A 81 29.85 -9.60 10.90
C LEU A 81 29.81 -11.13 10.83
N LEU A 82 29.48 -11.71 9.68
CA LEU A 82 29.46 -13.16 9.50
C LEU A 82 30.87 -13.76 9.51
N LEU A 83 31.85 -13.07 8.92
CA LEU A 83 33.24 -13.51 8.97
C LEU A 83 33.80 -13.43 10.40
N ASP A 84 33.56 -12.32 11.11
CA ASP A 84 33.94 -12.16 12.53
C ASP A 84 33.27 -13.23 13.42
N LEU A 85 31.97 -13.49 13.19
CA LEU A 85 31.25 -14.56 13.87
C LEU A 85 31.84 -15.93 13.54
N ALA A 86 32.13 -16.21 12.27
CA ALA A 86 32.70 -17.49 11.84
C ALA A 86 34.05 -17.76 12.49
N ASP A 87 34.87 -16.72 12.69
CA ASP A 87 36.15 -16.83 13.38
C ASP A 87 36.00 -17.29 14.84
N SER A 88 34.92 -16.91 15.51
CA SER A 88 34.59 -17.32 16.89
C SER A 88 33.94 -18.70 17.02
N LEU A 89 33.53 -19.33 15.91
CA LEU A 89 32.79 -20.60 15.89
C LEU A 89 33.67 -21.76 15.42
N GLU A 90 33.26 -23.01 15.66
CA GLU A 90 33.95 -24.21 15.17
C GLU A 90 32.99 -25.15 14.45
N ASP A 91 33.54 -26.10 13.69
CA ASP A 91 32.82 -27.17 12.99
C ASP A 91 31.53 -26.72 12.26
N LYS A 92 30.40 -27.32 12.62
CA LYS A 92 29.12 -27.15 11.93
C LYS A 92 28.58 -25.71 12.04
N PRO A 93 28.56 -25.04 13.20
CA PRO A 93 28.20 -23.62 13.30
C PRO A 93 29.05 -22.70 12.42
N ARG A 94 30.37 -22.90 12.34
CA ARG A 94 31.25 -22.13 11.46
C ARG A 94 30.84 -22.31 9.99
N HIS A 95 30.61 -23.54 9.55
CA HIS A 95 30.16 -23.82 8.18
C HIS A 95 28.80 -23.18 7.87
N LEU A 96 27.89 -23.13 8.84
CA LEU A 96 26.61 -22.44 8.66
C LEU A 96 26.80 -20.92 8.50
N ALA A 97 27.64 -20.29 9.33
CA ALA A 97 27.97 -18.88 9.18
C ALA A 97 28.59 -18.57 7.80
N MET A 98 29.52 -19.40 7.34
CA MET A 98 30.13 -19.28 6.01
C MET A 98 29.12 -19.47 4.88
N ALA A 99 28.14 -20.36 5.04
CA ALA A 99 27.08 -20.53 4.05
C ALA A 99 26.18 -19.29 3.95
N ILE A 100 25.84 -18.67 5.09
CA ILE A 100 25.07 -17.41 5.10
C ILE A 100 25.90 -16.28 4.47
N TYR A 101 27.20 -16.22 4.73
CA TYR A 101 28.11 -15.26 4.09
C TYR A 101 28.06 -15.42 2.57
N GLN A 102 28.21 -16.65 2.07
CA GLN A 102 28.17 -16.91 0.63
C GLN A 102 26.82 -16.55 -0.01
N LEU A 103 25.71 -16.80 0.68
CA LEU A 103 24.38 -16.39 0.22
C LEU A 103 24.22 -14.86 0.21
N SER A 104 24.85 -14.16 1.17
CA SER A 104 24.84 -12.69 1.24
C SER A 104 25.60 -12.08 0.07
N GLU A 105 26.79 -12.59 -0.23
CA GLU A 105 27.57 -12.17 -1.42
C GLU A 105 26.80 -12.42 -2.73
N MET A 106 26.12 -13.56 -2.86
CA MET A 106 25.28 -13.84 -4.02
C MET A 106 24.08 -12.89 -4.11
N GLY A 107 23.47 -12.54 -2.99
CA GLY A 107 22.39 -11.55 -2.93
C GLY A 107 22.84 -10.17 -3.41
N LEU A 108 24.04 -9.75 -3.03
CA LEU A 108 24.62 -8.48 -3.48
C LEU A 108 24.84 -8.47 -5.00
N LEU A 109 25.43 -9.53 -5.57
CA LEU A 109 25.62 -9.65 -7.03
C LEU A 109 24.29 -9.59 -7.81
N LEU A 110 23.23 -10.18 -7.26
CA LEU A 110 21.90 -10.11 -7.88
C LEU A 110 21.34 -8.68 -7.83
N ALA A 111 21.49 -7.98 -6.70
CA ALA A 111 21.06 -6.59 -6.57
C ALA A 111 21.82 -5.65 -7.53
N GLU A 112 23.14 -5.82 -7.65
CA GLU A 112 23.98 -5.08 -8.61
C GLU A 112 23.49 -5.30 -10.04
N LYS A 113 23.24 -6.54 -10.43
CA LYS A 113 22.76 -6.85 -11.78
C LYS A 113 21.38 -6.27 -12.09
N THR A 114 20.48 -6.23 -11.12
CA THR A 114 19.17 -5.59 -11.28
C THR A 114 19.32 -4.08 -11.52
N LEU A 115 20.19 -3.41 -10.78
CA LEU A 115 20.45 -1.98 -10.95
C LEU A 115 21.07 -1.65 -12.31
N ASP A 116 22.01 -2.47 -12.77
CA ASP A 116 22.61 -2.31 -14.11
C ASP A 116 21.57 -2.49 -15.22
N SER A 117 20.60 -3.40 -15.03
CA SER A 117 19.52 -3.61 -16.00
C SER A 117 18.57 -2.40 -16.07
N GLU A 118 18.21 -1.82 -14.92
CA GLU A 118 17.41 -0.59 -14.84
C GLU A 118 18.11 0.59 -15.55
N ARG A 119 19.43 0.75 -15.33
CA ARG A 119 20.23 1.79 -16.00
C ARG A 119 20.27 1.61 -17.52
N ALA A 120 20.37 0.38 -18.00
CA ALA A 120 20.36 0.10 -19.44
C ALA A 120 19.02 0.47 -20.10
N ILE A 121 17.89 0.28 -19.39
CA ILE A 121 16.56 0.67 -19.88
C ILE A 121 16.40 2.19 -19.89
N ALA A 122 16.94 2.91 -18.91
CA ALA A 122 16.83 4.37 -18.82
C ALA A 122 17.61 5.14 -19.91
N VAL A 123 18.54 4.49 -20.61
CA VAL A 123 19.42 5.11 -21.62
C VAL A 123 19.02 4.76 -23.07
N GLY A 124 18.13 3.80 -23.28
CA GLY A 124 17.63 3.38 -24.59
C GLY A 124 16.35 4.08 -25.01
#